data_AF-A0A212EUY9-F1
#
_entry.id   AF-A0A212EUY9-F1
#
_cell.length_a   1.000
_cell.length_b   1.000
_cell.length_c   1.000
_cell.angle_alpha   90.00
_cell.angle_beta   90.00
_cell.angle_gamma   90.00
#
_symmetry.space_group_name_H-M   'P 1'
#
loop_
_entity.id
_entity.type
_entity.pdbx_description
1 polymer ?
#
loop_
_entity_poly.entity_id
_entity_poly.type
_entity_poly.pdbx_seq_one_letter_code
_entity_poly.pdbx_strand_id
1 'polypeptide(L)'
;MDYLKLTSDKLSVEAVSEMVVDDKCGAVSLFVGTTRDNFDGKKVLHLEYEAYEAMAINALKAICNEVREKWPNVHGIAMYHRLGSVPCKEASVVIAVSSPHRQDSLSAVSYCIDQLKATVPIWKKEVYDGSEPMWKENKECPSSVSPHPLECNTLETPIDKNLVQINVSNEELEKRIRNFIERKRDQVNLSNIQDFIPVKSENEKEDTDTCARVRTLFVKRSDSKGHLKIRKVHNEWGPQTVRQEPAKIKKDGDLPPSISERVCAIETYLNTGPVAKDIYKRLKDMEDKINHLQSVSPEYSMFWKNKRETEIKQEPKVEHTYTAEDIAKKIEMLERQSGVEYSD
;
A
#
# COMPACT_ATOMS: atom_id res chain seq x y z
N MET A 1 -12.86 29.94 -17.35
CA MET A 1 -11.72 29.02 -17.53
C MET A 1 -11.42 28.39 -16.19
N ASP A 2 -11.18 27.08 -16.18
CA ASP A 2 -10.93 26.31 -14.94
C ASP A 2 -9.55 25.65 -15.01
N TYR A 3 -8.68 25.97 -14.05
CA TYR A 3 -7.31 25.46 -13.95
C TYR A 3 -7.19 24.61 -12.69
N LEU A 4 -7.22 23.29 -12.86
CA LEU A 4 -7.20 22.32 -11.77
C LEU A 4 -5.94 21.47 -11.82
N LYS A 5 -5.18 21.43 -10.73
CA LYS A 5 -3.95 20.62 -10.69
C LYS A 5 -3.68 20.08 -9.29
N LEU A 6 -3.34 18.79 -9.25
CA LEU A 6 -2.72 18.14 -8.10
C LEU A 6 -1.25 17.92 -8.46
N THR A 7 -0.32 18.27 -7.57
CA THR A 7 1.12 18.18 -7.87
C THR A 7 1.93 17.92 -6.60
N SER A 8 3.04 17.20 -6.69
CA SER A 8 4.01 17.10 -5.59
C SER A 8 4.89 18.34 -5.43
N ASP A 9 4.97 19.16 -6.48
CA ASP A 9 5.89 20.28 -6.56
C ASP A 9 5.40 21.46 -5.70
N LYS A 10 6.34 22.34 -5.34
CA LYS A 10 6.04 23.57 -4.61
C LYS A 10 5.11 24.47 -5.42
N LEU A 11 4.02 24.92 -4.79
CA LEU A 11 3.06 25.82 -5.42
C LEU A 11 3.61 27.25 -5.49
N SER A 12 3.58 27.86 -6.68
CA SER A 12 3.83 29.28 -6.85
C SER A 12 2.51 30.05 -6.80
N VAL A 13 2.39 30.94 -5.82
CA VAL A 13 1.20 31.78 -5.64
C VAL A 13 1.02 32.74 -6.82
N GLU A 14 2.11 33.34 -7.27
CA GLU A 14 2.14 34.31 -8.37
C GLU A 14 1.64 33.65 -9.66
N ALA A 15 2.21 32.49 -10.02
CA ALA A 15 1.81 31.76 -11.22
C ALA A 15 0.32 31.37 -11.21
N VAL A 16 -0.22 30.98 -10.04
CA VAL A 16 -1.64 30.66 -9.90
C VAL A 16 -2.53 31.90 -10.02
N SER A 17 -2.08 33.03 -9.48
CA SER A 17 -2.81 34.30 -9.60
C SER A 17 -2.86 34.81 -11.04
N GLU A 18 -1.76 34.70 -11.80
CA GLU A 18 -1.66 35.16 -13.18
C GLU A 18 -2.57 34.36 -14.13
N MET A 19 -2.75 33.05 -13.88
CA MET A 19 -3.60 32.20 -14.73
C MET A 19 -5.07 32.64 -14.79
N VAL A 20 -5.58 33.31 -13.75
CA VAL A 20 -6.98 33.75 -13.68
C VAL A 20 -7.19 35.21 -14.06
N VAL A 21 -6.11 35.95 -14.35
CA VAL A 21 -6.21 37.34 -14.82
C VAL A 21 -6.80 37.37 -16.23
N ASP A 22 -7.76 38.25 -16.45
CA ASP A 22 -8.46 38.42 -17.73
C ASP A 22 -8.86 39.90 -17.85
N ASP A 23 -8.84 40.44 -19.07
CA ASP A 23 -9.19 41.84 -19.37
C ASP A 23 -10.62 42.21 -18.90
N LYS A 24 -11.50 41.23 -18.77
CA LYS A 24 -12.88 41.41 -18.31
C LYS A 24 -13.02 41.45 -16.78
N CYS A 25 -11.96 41.14 -16.04
CA CYS A 25 -11.99 41.02 -14.58
C CYS A 25 -11.30 42.19 -13.89
N GLY A 26 -12.04 42.91 -13.05
CA GLY A 26 -11.50 43.98 -12.19
C GLY A 26 -11.04 43.50 -10.82
N ALA A 27 -11.27 42.23 -10.47
CA ALA A 27 -10.92 41.67 -9.18
C ALA A 27 -10.41 40.22 -9.29
N VAL A 28 -9.38 39.92 -8.51
CA VAL A 28 -8.87 38.58 -8.27
C VAL A 28 -8.79 38.38 -6.77
N SER A 29 -9.43 37.33 -6.26
CA SER A 29 -9.33 36.92 -4.87
C SER A 29 -8.52 35.64 -4.78
N LEU A 30 -7.70 35.52 -3.75
CA LEU A 30 -6.76 34.42 -3.56
C LEU A 30 -6.87 33.88 -2.13
N PHE A 31 -6.90 32.56 -2.01
CA PHE A 31 -6.71 31.85 -0.75
C PHE A 31 -5.43 31.02 -0.82
N VAL A 32 -4.60 31.13 0.21
CA VAL A 32 -3.36 30.35 0.37
C VAL A 32 -3.38 29.64 1.71
N GLY A 33 -3.53 28.31 1.68
CA GLY A 33 -3.40 27.47 2.87
C GLY A 33 -1.93 27.14 3.10
N THR A 34 -1.34 27.64 4.18
CA THR A 34 0.05 27.36 4.55
C THR A 34 0.15 26.44 5.76
N THR A 35 1.19 25.61 5.79
CA THR A 35 1.48 24.73 6.92
C THR A 35 2.00 25.53 8.11
N ARG A 36 1.37 25.35 9.28
CA ARG A 36 1.80 25.95 10.55
C ARG A 36 2.81 25.04 11.27
N ASP A 37 3.60 25.62 12.16
CA ASP A 37 4.63 24.93 12.96
C ASP A 37 4.11 24.36 14.29
N ASN A 38 2.87 24.72 14.67
CA ASN A 38 2.23 24.24 15.89
C ASN A 38 0.80 23.77 15.62
N PHE A 39 0.44 22.62 16.18
CA PHE A 39 -0.92 22.14 16.30
C PHE A 39 -1.14 21.56 17.71
N ASP A 40 -2.13 22.10 18.44
CA ASP A 40 -2.54 21.62 19.76
C ASP A 40 -1.38 21.51 20.79
N GLY A 41 -0.46 22.47 20.75
CA GLY A 41 0.71 22.53 21.63
C GLY A 41 1.87 21.63 21.20
N LYS A 42 1.74 20.87 20.10
CA LYS A 42 2.79 20.03 19.53
C LYS A 42 3.46 20.69 18.34
N LYS A 43 4.78 20.56 18.26
CA LYS A 43 5.59 21.06 17.15
C LYS A 43 5.45 20.14 15.93
N VAL A 44 4.91 20.69 14.85
CA VAL A 44 4.75 20.02 13.55
C VAL A 44 6.02 20.22 12.74
N LEU A 45 6.57 19.17 12.14
CA LEU A 45 7.72 19.23 11.25
C LEU A 45 7.29 19.50 9.80
N HIS A 46 6.33 18.70 9.32
CA HIS A 46 5.74 18.82 8.00
C HIS A 46 4.37 18.14 7.96
N LEU A 47 3.61 18.43 6.90
CA LEU A 47 2.37 17.73 6.58
C LEU A 47 2.59 16.79 5.40
N GLU A 48 1.95 15.64 5.41
CA GLU A 48 1.89 14.72 4.27
C GLU A 48 0.46 14.70 3.72
N TYR A 49 0.33 14.91 2.42
CA TYR A 49 -0.96 14.90 1.74
C TYR A 49 -1.05 13.76 0.74
N GLU A 50 -2.15 13.00 0.83
CA GLU A 50 -2.48 11.94 -0.11
C GLU A 50 -3.85 12.21 -0.73
N ALA A 51 -4.06 11.78 -1.96
CA ALA A 51 -5.31 12.01 -2.67
C ALA A 51 -5.64 10.86 -3.61
N TYR A 52 -6.93 10.60 -3.78
CA TYR A 52 -7.39 9.81 -4.91
C TYR A 52 -7.54 10.72 -6.13
N GLU A 53 -6.43 10.95 -6.86
CA GLU A 53 -6.30 12.04 -7.84
C GLU A 53 -7.43 12.13 -8.86
N ALA A 54 -7.81 11.01 -9.49
CA ALA A 54 -8.86 11.00 -10.51
C ALA A 54 -10.22 11.46 -9.96
N MET A 55 -10.57 11.03 -8.75
CA MET A 55 -11.80 11.42 -8.08
C MET A 55 -11.71 12.85 -7.55
N ALA A 56 -10.56 13.25 -7.00
CA ALA A 56 -10.32 14.59 -6.51
C ALA A 56 -10.44 15.65 -7.62
N ILE A 57 -9.87 15.40 -8.80
CA ILE A 57 -10.03 16.29 -9.97
C ILE A 57 -11.50 16.40 -10.39
N ASN A 58 -12.26 15.29 -10.37
CA ASN A 58 -13.68 15.31 -10.70
C ASN A 58 -14.51 16.10 -9.67
N ALA A 59 -14.21 15.94 -8.37
CA ALA A 59 -14.85 16.70 -7.32
C ALA A 59 -14.54 18.20 -7.43
N LEU A 60 -13.28 18.57 -7.72
CA LEU A 60 -12.89 19.96 -7.96
C LEU A 60 -13.62 20.58 -9.17
N LYS A 61 -13.83 19.81 -10.24
CA LYS A 61 -14.64 20.25 -11.39
C LYS A 61 -16.10 20.48 -11.00
N ALA A 62 -16.68 19.62 -10.17
CA ALA A 62 -18.04 19.80 -9.67
C ALA A 62 -18.18 21.11 -8.88
N ILE A 63 -17.21 21.40 -8.00
CA ILE A 63 -17.16 22.67 -7.27
C ILE A 63 -17.10 23.87 -8.23
N CYS A 64 -16.28 23.80 -9.29
CA CYS A 64 -16.20 24.87 -10.29
C CYS A 64 -17.56 25.11 -10.97
N ASN A 65 -18.29 24.04 -11.30
CA ASN A 65 -19.62 24.15 -11.90
C ASN A 65 -20.61 24.82 -10.93
N GLU A 66 -20.65 24.39 -9.67
CA GLU A 66 -21.52 25.00 -8.65
C GLU A 66 -21.20 26.48 -8.41
N VAL A 67 -19.92 26.85 -8.42
CA VAL A 67 -19.48 28.25 -8.30
C VAL A 67 -20.01 29.07 -9.49
N ARG A 68 -19.95 28.53 -10.71
CA ARG A 68 -20.47 29.19 -11.91
C ARG A 68 -21.98 29.34 -11.90
N GLU A 69 -22.70 28.38 -11.32
CA GLU A 69 -24.14 28.47 -11.12
C GLU A 69 -24.52 29.55 -10.11
N LYS A 70 -23.79 29.63 -8.98
CA LYS A 70 -24.05 30.62 -7.91
C LYS A 70 -23.58 32.02 -8.27
N TRP A 71 -22.46 32.15 -8.99
CA TRP A 71 -21.86 33.42 -9.40
C TRP A 71 -21.52 33.40 -10.90
N PRO A 72 -22.51 33.70 -11.78
CA PRO A 72 -22.32 33.68 -13.23
C PRO A 72 -21.24 34.63 -13.76
N ASN A 73 -20.92 35.68 -13.01
CA ASN A 73 -19.88 36.66 -13.37
C ASN A 73 -18.45 36.17 -13.07
N VAL A 74 -18.26 34.99 -12.48
CA VAL A 74 -16.93 34.43 -12.24
C VAL A 74 -16.32 33.94 -13.55
N HIS A 75 -15.17 34.48 -13.94
CA HIS A 75 -14.50 34.13 -15.19
C HIS A 75 -13.46 33.03 -14.99
N GLY A 76 -12.41 33.31 -14.23
CA GLY A 76 -11.30 32.40 -13.98
C GLY A 76 -11.42 31.72 -12.62
N ILE A 77 -11.22 30.41 -12.58
CA ILE A 77 -11.09 29.63 -11.34
C ILE A 77 -9.81 28.81 -11.46
N ALA A 78 -8.92 28.91 -10.48
CA ALA A 78 -7.75 28.05 -10.36
C ALA A 78 -7.74 27.41 -8.97
N MET A 79 -7.60 26.08 -8.91
CA MET A 79 -7.51 25.33 -7.65
C MET A 79 -6.35 24.35 -7.75
N TYR A 80 -5.29 24.64 -7.00
CA TYR A 80 -4.05 23.88 -6.99
C TYR A 80 -3.84 23.31 -5.60
N HIS A 81 -3.60 22.01 -5.52
CA HIS A 81 -3.30 21.34 -4.25
C HIS A 81 -1.99 20.56 -4.36
N ARG A 82 -1.14 20.71 -3.35
CA ARG A 82 0.12 19.99 -3.23
C ARG A 82 -0.09 18.65 -2.56
N LEU A 83 0.51 17.60 -3.10
CA LEU A 83 0.54 16.25 -2.55
C LEU A 83 1.94 15.93 -2.04
N GLY A 84 2.07 14.87 -1.23
CA GLY A 84 3.31 14.48 -0.59
C GLY A 84 3.68 15.39 0.59
N SER A 85 4.98 15.54 0.85
CA SER A 85 5.50 16.28 2.00
C SER A 85 5.49 17.80 1.75
N VAL A 86 4.89 18.53 2.68
CA VAL A 86 4.77 19.99 2.70
C VAL A 86 5.35 20.52 4.02
N PRO A 87 6.57 21.09 3.99
CA PRO A 87 7.19 21.72 5.15
C PRO A 87 6.39 22.88 5.73
N CYS A 88 6.66 23.23 6.99
CA CYS A 88 6.12 24.45 7.59
C CYS A 88 6.44 25.69 6.75
N LYS A 89 5.51 26.66 6.76
CA LYS A 89 5.54 27.91 5.98
C LYS A 89 5.39 27.76 4.46
N GLU A 90 5.19 26.54 3.95
CA GLU A 90 4.89 26.33 2.54
C GLU A 90 3.38 26.19 2.29
N ALA A 91 2.94 26.54 1.08
CA ALA A 91 1.55 26.43 0.66
C ALA A 91 1.20 24.98 0.29
N SER A 92 0.15 24.46 0.92
CA SER A 92 -0.45 23.16 0.57
C SER A 92 -1.58 23.31 -0.43
N VAL A 93 -2.29 24.44 -0.42
CA VAL A 93 -3.39 24.73 -1.34
C VAL A 93 -3.39 26.20 -1.75
N VAL A 94 -3.62 26.45 -3.03
CA VAL A 94 -3.80 27.79 -3.59
C VAL A 94 -5.06 27.80 -4.43
N ILE A 95 -5.98 28.71 -4.12
CA ILE A 95 -7.22 28.91 -4.87
C ILE A 95 -7.27 30.36 -5.32
N ALA A 96 -7.42 30.60 -6.62
CA ALA A 96 -7.60 31.93 -7.19
C ALA A 96 -8.91 32.00 -7.97
N VAL A 97 -9.69 33.07 -7.79
CA VAL A 97 -10.92 33.30 -8.53
C VAL A 97 -10.99 34.74 -9.02
N SER A 98 -11.36 34.94 -10.27
CA SER A 98 -11.49 36.26 -10.90
C SER A 98 -12.92 36.58 -11.31
N SER A 99 -13.30 37.85 -11.14
CA SER A 99 -14.61 38.38 -11.52
C SER A 99 -14.52 39.88 -11.88
N PRO A 100 -15.53 40.46 -12.57
CA PRO A 100 -15.57 41.88 -12.89
C PRO A 100 -15.56 42.76 -11.63
N HIS A 101 -16.24 42.31 -10.58
CA HIS A 101 -16.36 43.02 -9.31
C HIS A 101 -15.94 42.13 -8.13
N ARG A 102 -15.33 42.75 -7.10
CA ARG A 102 -14.73 42.04 -5.95
C ARG A 102 -15.66 41.09 -5.19
N GLN A 103 -16.95 41.43 -5.07
CA GLN A 103 -17.90 40.71 -4.21
C GLN A 103 -18.02 39.22 -4.59
N ASP A 104 -18.13 38.96 -5.90
CA ASP A 104 -18.28 37.61 -6.43
C ASP A 104 -17.00 36.81 -6.23
N SER A 105 -15.82 37.37 -6.54
CA SER A 105 -14.54 36.70 -6.31
C SER A 105 -14.30 36.33 -4.84
N LEU A 106 -14.60 37.22 -3.90
CA LEU A 106 -14.39 36.97 -2.46
C LEU A 106 -15.31 35.86 -1.96
N SER A 107 -16.59 35.91 -2.34
CA SER A 107 -17.60 34.93 -1.95
C SER A 107 -17.30 33.55 -2.56
N ALA A 108 -16.91 33.53 -3.85
CA ALA A 108 -16.56 32.32 -4.57
C ALA A 108 -15.30 31.65 -4.00
N VAL A 109 -14.23 32.40 -3.68
CA VAL A 109 -13.01 31.82 -3.08
C VAL A 109 -13.31 31.16 -1.74
N SER A 110 -14.11 31.82 -0.89
CA SER A 110 -14.52 31.25 0.40
C SER A 110 -15.30 29.95 0.20
N TYR A 111 -16.26 29.95 -0.73
CA TYR A 111 -17.03 28.76 -1.05
C TYR A 111 -16.14 27.62 -1.57
N CYS A 112 -15.20 27.92 -2.46
CA CYS A 112 -14.28 26.94 -3.03
C CYS A 112 -13.45 26.22 -1.96
N ILE A 113 -12.89 26.94 -0.98
CA ILE A 113 -12.07 26.31 0.07
C ILE A 113 -12.93 25.45 1.01
N ASP A 114 -14.13 25.92 1.36
CA ASP A 114 -15.04 25.17 2.24
C ASP A 114 -15.49 23.88 1.56
N GLN A 115 -15.90 23.95 0.29
CA GLN A 115 -16.30 22.77 -0.47
C GLN A 115 -15.13 21.82 -0.76
N LEU A 116 -13.92 22.35 -1.03
CA LEU A 116 -12.73 21.52 -1.22
C LEU A 116 -12.51 20.65 0.01
N LYS A 117 -12.50 21.26 1.19
CA LYS A 117 -12.27 20.52 2.44
C LYS A 117 -13.39 19.55 2.79
N ALA A 118 -14.63 19.86 2.39
CA ALA A 118 -15.80 19.04 2.69
C ALA A 118 -15.94 17.81 1.78
N THR A 119 -15.65 17.95 0.48
CA THR A 119 -16.05 16.97 -0.55
C THR A 119 -14.89 16.31 -1.29
N VAL A 120 -13.72 16.95 -1.36
CA VAL A 120 -12.62 16.47 -2.19
C VAL A 120 -11.83 15.41 -1.40
N PRO A 121 -11.61 14.20 -1.95
CA PRO A 121 -10.89 13.12 -1.28
C PRO A 121 -9.38 13.38 -1.25
N ILE A 122 -8.97 14.30 -0.36
CA ILE A 122 -7.59 14.64 -0.03
C ILE A 122 -7.45 14.51 1.49
N TRP A 123 -6.50 13.68 1.92
CA TRP A 123 -6.23 13.42 3.32
C TRP A 123 -4.92 14.08 3.74
N LYS A 124 -4.89 14.58 4.98
CA LYS A 124 -3.71 15.21 5.58
C LYS A 124 -3.25 14.42 6.79
N LYS A 125 -1.93 14.23 6.87
CA LYS A 125 -1.25 13.57 7.97
C LYS A 125 -0.24 14.53 8.57
N GLU A 126 -0.30 14.72 9.88
CA GLU A 126 0.60 15.59 10.62
C GLU A 126 1.79 14.78 11.13
N VAL A 127 3.01 15.22 10.79
CA VAL A 127 4.25 14.62 11.29
C VAL A 127 4.87 15.55 12.32
N TYR A 128 5.09 15.02 13.52
CA TYR A 128 5.56 15.79 14.69
C TYR A 128 7.00 15.44 15.05
N ASP A 129 7.63 16.32 15.83
CA ASP A 129 8.97 16.11 16.37
C ASP A 129 8.92 15.10 17.54
N GLY A 130 9.22 13.83 17.25
CA GLY A 130 9.36 12.77 18.27
C GLY A 130 8.08 12.05 18.69
N SER A 131 6.93 12.31 18.07
CA SER A 131 5.69 11.54 18.29
C SER A 131 5.20 10.85 17.02
N GLU A 132 4.36 9.82 17.17
CA GLU A 132 3.76 9.13 16.04
C GLU A 132 2.93 10.08 15.17
N PRO A 133 2.97 9.91 13.83
CA PRO A 133 2.25 10.77 12.91
C PRO A 133 0.75 10.47 12.93
N MET A 134 -0.08 11.51 12.80
CA MET A 134 -1.53 11.42 13.00
C MET A 134 -2.29 11.88 11.76
N TRP A 135 -3.19 11.05 11.25
CA TRP A 135 -4.16 11.45 10.22
C TRP A 135 -5.23 12.36 10.83
N LYS A 136 -5.64 13.40 10.09
CA LYS A 136 -6.65 14.34 10.55
C LYS A 136 -7.89 14.30 9.68
N GLU A 137 -9.04 14.34 10.34
CA GLU A 137 -10.34 14.55 9.71
C GLU A 137 -10.59 16.05 9.51
N ASN A 138 -11.30 16.41 8.44
CA ASN A 138 -11.72 17.80 8.19
C ASN A 138 -13.03 18.07 8.93
N LYS A 139 -13.10 19.22 9.61
CA LYS A 139 -14.32 19.65 10.35
C LYS A 139 -15.45 20.04 9.41
N GLU A 140 -15.07 20.41 8.18
CA GLU A 140 -15.95 20.87 7.11
C GLU A 140 -16.61 19.69 6.37
N CYS A 141 -16.10 18.47 6.51
CA CYS A 141 -16.86 17.29 6.14
C CYS A 141 -18.06 17.20 7.09
N PRO A 142 -19.31 17.17 6.58
CA PRO A 142 -20.43 16.82 7.44
C PRO A 142 -20.10 15.46 8.03
N SER A 143 -19.88 15.40 9.34
CA SER A 143 -19.69 14.16 10.07
C SER A 143 -21.00 13.38 10.01
N SER A 144 -21.20 12.64 8.92
CA SER A 144 -22.11 11.51 8.87
C SER A 144 -21.36 10.18 8.90
N VAL A 145 -20.07 10.18 9.26
CA VAL A 145 -19.42 8.98 9.79
C VAL A 145 -18.32 9.38 10.78
N SER A 146 -18.66 9.46 12.06
CA SER A 146 -17.67 9.45 13.13
C SER A 146 -17.26 7.98 13.40
N PRO A 147 -15.97 7.64 13.50
CA PRO A 147 -15.55 6.36 14.07
C PRO A 147 -15.59 6.46 15.59
N HIS A 148 -16.80 6.41 16.16
CA HIS A 148 -17.03 6.02 17.55
C HIS A 148 -17.73 4.66 17.56
N PRO A 149 -17.45 3.77 18.53
CA PRO A 149 -18.28 2.58 18.75
C PRO A 149 -19.72 3.07 18.83
N LEU A 150 -20.60 2.50 18.00
CA LEU A 150 -21.99 2.93 17.86
C LEU A 150 -22.70 2.99 19.22
N GLU A 151 -22.74 4.14 19.87
CA GLU A 151 -23.87 4.51 20.71
C GLU A 151 -24.91 5.15 19.79
N CYS A 152 -25.73 4.26 19.26
CA CYS A 152 -27.01 4.57 18.65
C CYS A 152 -27.87 5.29 19.69
N ASN A 153 -27.92 6.62 19.65
CA ASN A 153 -29.03 7.34 20.26
C ASN A 153 -30.23 7.26 19.32
N THR A 154 -31.04 6.25 19.61
CA THR A 154 -32.48 6.10 19.37
C THR A 154 -33.21 7.44 19.22
N LEU A 155 -33.24 7.97 18.01
CA LEU A 155 -34.43 8.66 17.52
C LEU A 155 -35.24 7.60 16.79
N GLU A 156 -36.25 7.08 17.48
CA GLU A 156 -37.27 6.20 16.90
C GLU A 156 -38.07 6.99 15.86
N THR A 157 -37.48 7.21 14.67
CA THR A 157 -38.31 7.40 13.50
C THR A 157 -38.94 6.03 13.25
N PRO A 158 -40.27 5.87 13.32
CA PRO A 158 -40.91 4.60 13.05
C PRO A 158 -40.69 4.29 11.57
N ILE A 159 -39.66 3.51 11.28
CA ILE A 159 -39.43 2.95 9.96
C ILE A 159 -40.62 2.03 9.72
N ASP A 160 -41.43 2.36 8.72
CA ASP A 160 -42.58 1.54 8.34
C ASP A 160 -42.09 0.13 8.03
N LYS A 161 -42.49 -0.83 8.88
CA LYS A 161 -42.04 -2.22 8.82
C LYS A 161 -42.45 -2.88 7.50
N ASN A 162 -43.40 -2.31 6.76
CA ASN A 162 -43.77 -2.75 5.41
C ASN A 162 -42.74 -2.39 4.33
N LEU A 163 -41.85 -1.42 4.58
CA LEU A 163 -40.75 -1.05 3.67
C LEU A 163 -39.48 -1.87 3.91
N VAL A 164 -39.41 -2.62 5.03
CA VAL A 164 -38.27 -3.46 5.37
C VAL A 164 -38.50 -4.87 4.82
N GLN A 165 -37.96 -5.14 3.63
CA GLN A 165 -38.09 -6.45 2.97
C GLN A 165 -37.27 -7.56 3.64
N ILE A 166 -36.23 -7.19 4.39
CA ILE A 166 -35.26 -8.14 4.96
C ILE A 166 -34.99 -7.72 6.40
N ASN A 167 -35.52 -8.49 7.35
CA ASN A 167 -35.22 -8.33 8.77
C ASN A 167 -34.22 -9.42 9.16
N VAL A 168 -33.00 -9.04 9.51
CA VAL A 168 -31.89 -9.97 9.78
C VAL A 168 -31.10 -9.46 10.97
N SER A 169 -30.74 -10.35 11.90
CA SER A 169 -29.88 -10.01 13.03
C SER A 169 -28.48 -9.63 12.56
N ASN A 170 -27.76 -8.82 13.35
CA ASN A 170 -26.40 -8.40 13.00
C ASN A 170 -25.46 -9.60 12.82
N GLU A 171 -25.64 -10.66 13.61
CA GLU A 171 -24.90 -11.92 13.49
C GLU A 171 -25.10 -12.62 12.14
N GLU A 172 -26.33 -12.68 11.64
CA GLU A 172 -26.63 -13.29 10.34
C GLU A 172 -26.18 -12.39 9.18
N LEU A 173 -26.17 -11.06 9.37
CA LEU A 173 -25.56 -10.14 8.41
C LEU A 173 -24.06 -10.39 8.27
N GLU A 174 -23.33 -10.47 9.39
CA GLU A 174 -21.90 -10.77 9.40
C GLU A 174 -21.59 -12.15 8.80
N LYS A 175 -22.43 -13.15 9.11
CA LYS A 175 -22.31 -14.49 8.52
C LYS A 175 -22.49 -14.45 7.00
N ARG A 176 -23.44 -13.67 6.49
CA ARG A 176 -23.64 -13.48 5.05
C ARG A 176 -22.48 -12.76 4.38
N ILE A 177 -21.91 -11.74 5.02
CA ILE A 177 -20.72 -11.03 4.53
C ILE A 177 -19.54 -12.00 4.43
N ARG A 178 -19.28 -12.79 5.47
CA ARG A 178 -18.21 -13.81 5.46
C ARG A 178 -18.40 -14.83 4.35
N ASN A 179 -19.59 -15.40 4.22
CA ASN A 179 -19.91 -16.36 3.17
C ASN A 179 -19.77 -15.74 1.77
N PHE A 180 -20.12 -14.46 1.59
CA PHE A 180 -19.95 -13.77 0.33
C PHE A 180 -18.47 -13.59 -0.02
N ILE A 181 -17.64 -13.17 0.94
CA ILE A 181 -16.18 -13.00 0.75
C ILE A 181 -15.54 -14.33 0.37
N GLU A 182 -15.87 -15.40 1.11
CA GLU A 182 -15.35 -16.75 0.87
C GLU A 182 -15.73 -17.23 -0.52
N ARG A 183 -17.02 -17.17 -0.87
CA ARG A 183 -17.51 -17.53 -2.22
C ARG A 183 -16.86 -16.70 -3.33
N LYS A 184 -16.57 -15.42 -3.09
CA LYS A 184 -15.87 -14.56 -4.06
C LYS A 184 -14.41 -14.94 -4.21
N ARG A 185 -13.71 -15.28 -3.12
CA ARG A 185 -12.34 -15.81 -3.18
C ARG A 185 -12.29 -17.13 -3.94
N ASP A 186 -13.21 -18.04 -3.69
CA ASP A 186 -13.27 -19.32 -4.40
C ASP A 186 -13.54 -19.14 -5.89
N GLN A 187 -14.44 -18.22 -6.25
CA GLN A 187 -14.70 -17.87 -7.65
C GLN A 187 -13.44 -17.33 -8.35
N VAL A 188 -12.68 -16.46 -7.67
CA VAL A 188 -11.40 -15.94 -8.20
C VAL A 188 -10.37 -17.06 -8.32
N ASN A 189 -10.26 -17.94 -7.32
CA ASN A 189 -9.33 -19.07 -7.33
C ASN A 189 -9.63 -20.05 -8.46
N LEU A 190 -10.90 -20.44 -8.64
CA LEU A 190 -11.35 -21.27 -9.77
C LEU A 190 -11.03 -20.62 -11.11
N SER A 191 -11.22 -19.31 -11.23
CA SER A 191 -10.92 -18.57 -12.46
C SER A 191 -9.41 -18.55 -12.73
N ASN A 192 -8.59 -18.31 -11.70
CA ASN A 192 -7.14 -18.39 -11.81
C ASN A 192 -6.69 -19.79 -12.23
N ILE A 193 -7.24 -20.85 -11.60
CA ILE A 193 -6.92 -22.23 -11.99
C ILE A 193 -7.26 -22.44 -13.47
N GLN A 194 -8.44 -22.03 -13.94
CA GLN A 194 -8.83 -22.15 -15.35
C GLN A 194 -7.90 -21.38 -16.30
N ASP A 195 -7.48 -20.18 -15.92
CA ASP A 195 -6.56 -19.35 -16.71
C ASP A 195 -5.13 -19.95 -16.79
N PHE A 196 -4.78 -20.88 -15.88
CA PHE A 196 -3.46 -21.51 -15.77
C PHE A 196 -3.43 -23.02 -16.11
N ILE A 197 -4.53 -23.62 -16.58
CA ILE A 197 -4.52 -25.03 -17.02
C ILE A 197 -3.83 -25.15 -18.39
N PRO A 198 -2.89 -26.11 -18.57
CA PRO A 198 -2.37 -26.43 -19.88
C PRO A 198 -3.48 -27.08 -20.73
N VAL A 199 -3.76 -26.51 -21.90
CA VAL A 199 -4.63 -27.15 -22.90
C VAL A 199 -4.00 -28.51 -23.26
N LYS A 200 -4.67 -29.61 -22.91
CA LYS A 200 -4.36 -30.91 -23.51
C LYS A 200 -4.81 -30.84 -24.97
N SER A 201 -3.90 -30.48 -25.87
CA SER A 201 -4.12 -30.70 -27.30
C SER A 201 -4.22 -32.20 -27.53
N GLU A 202 -5.31 -32.67 -28.12
CA GLU A 202 -5.55 -34.10 -28.42
C GLU A 202 -4.53 -34.70 -29.42
N ASN A 203 -3.53 -33.91 -29.87
CA ASN A 203 -2.53 -34.31 -30.85
C ASN A 203 -1.06 -34.24 -30.38
N GLU A 204 -0.76 -34.00 -29.11
CA GLU A 204 0.63 -34.02 -28.63
C GLU A 204 0.93 -35.36 -27.93
N LYS A 205 1.81 -36.15 -28.56
CA LYS A 205 2.39 -37.37 -27.99
C LYS A 205 2.94 -37.07 -26.60
N GLU A 206 2.83 -38.05 -25.70
CA GLU A 206 3.37 -38.02 -24.34
C GLU A 206 4.88 -37.73 -24.33
N ASP A 207 5.26 -36.46 -24.38
CA ASP A 207 6.61 -36.02 -24.04
C ASP A 207 6.70 -35.95 -22.51
N THR A 208 7.33 -36.98 -21.94
CA THR A 208 7.38 -37.31 -20.51
C THR A 208 8.24 -36.40 -19.64
N ASP A 209 8.68 -35.22 -20.09
CA ASP A 209 9.59 -34.38 -19.31
C ASP A 209 9.34 -32.87 -19.47
N THR A 210 8.15 -32.38 -19.09
CA THR A 210 7.93 -30.92 -19.02
C THR A 210 7.11 -30.52 -17.80
N CYS A 211 7.71 -29.72 -16.91
CA CYS A 211 7.07 -29.26 -15.69
C CYS A 211 6.04 -28.14 -15.93
N ALA A 212 5.07 -28.01 -15.02
CA ALA A 212 3.97 -27.04 -15.07
C ALA A 212 4.41 -25.56 -15.25
N ARG A 213 5.69 -25.25 -14.97
CA ARG A 213 6.24 -23.89 -15.01
C ARG A 213 6.50 -23.36 -16.44
N VAL A 214 6.55 -24.24 -17.44
CA VAL A 214 6.95 -23.90 -18.84
C VAL A 214 5.76 -23.91 -19.81
N ARG A 215 4.61 -24.50 -19.43
CA ARG A 215 3.44 -24.72 -20.29
C ARG A 215 2.16 -23.99 -19.84
N THR A 216 2.27 -22.82 -19.21
CA THR A 216 1.09 -21.97 -18.94
C THR A 216 0.81 -21.05 -20.14
N LEU A 217 -0.13 -21.45 -21.01
CA LEU A 217 -0.72 -20.54 -22.00
C LEU A 217 -1.85 -19.78 -21.30
N PHE A 218 -1.62 -18.51 -20.99
CA PHE A 218 -2.69 -17.65 -20.47
C PHE A 218 -3.71 -17.37 -21.58
N VAL A 219 -4.91 -17.90 -21.41
CA VAL A 219 -6.03 -17.66 -22.32
C VAL A 219 -6.92 -16.57 -21.72
N LYS A 220 -6.69 -15.32 -22.15
CA LYS A 220 -7.49 -14.18 -21.67
C LYS A 220 -8.93 -14.28 -22.17
N ARG A 221 -9.90 -14.36 -21.25
CA ARG A 221 -11.33 -14.24 -21.59
C ARG A 221 -11.69 -12.80 -21.97
N SER A 222 -12.67 -12.62 -22.84
CA SER A 222 -13.10 -11.31 -23.36
C SER A 222 -13.68 -10.36 -22.31
N ASP A 223 -14.09 -10.89 -21.16
CA ASP A 223 -14.66 -10.17 -20.00
C ASP A 223 -13.61 -9.79 -18.93
N SER A 224 -12.35 -10.21 -19.08
CA SER A 224 -11.28 -9.98 -18.11
C SER A 224 -10.63 -8.59 -18.26
N LYS A 225 -10.67 -7.78 -17.19
CA LYS A 225 -9.98 -6.48 -17.07
C LYS A 225 -8.53 -6.58 -16.55
N GLY A 226 -7.94 -7.78 -16.49
CA GLY A 226 -6.56 -7.95 -16.01
C GLY A 226 -5.51 -7.31 -16.94
N HIS A 227 -4.55 -6.59 -16.35
CA HIS A 227 -3.42 -5.93 -17.02
C HIS A 227 -2.11 -6.74 -16.98
N LEU A 228 -2.16 -8.07 -16.84
CA LEU A 228 -0.94 -8.88 -16.87
C LEU A 228 -0.45 -9.05 -18.32
N LYS A 229 0.72 -8.46 -18.63
CA LYS A 229 1.42 -8.65 -19.91
C LYS A 229 2.35 -9.85 -19.79
N ILE A 230 1.98 -10.98 -20.38
CA ILE A 230 2.82 -12.18 -20.38
C ILE A 230 3.70 -12.18 -21.63
N ARG A 231 5.00 -12.44 -21.45
CA ARG A 231 5.95 -12.70 -22.54
C ARG A 231 6.44 -14.12 -22.41
N LYS A 232 6.42 -14.88 -23.52
CA LYS A 232 7.06 -16.19 -23.59
C LYS A 232 8.57 -15.97 -23.52
N VAL A 233 9.19 -16.33 -22.40
CA VAL A 233 10.65 -16.31 -22.26
C VAL A 233 11.16 -17.59 -22.89
N HIS A 234 11.90 -17.47 -24.00
CA HIS A 234 12.59 -18.61 -24.58
C HIS A 234 13.91 -18.78 -23.83
N ASN A 235 14.04 -19.83 -23.03
CA ASN A 235 15.27 -20.11 -22.34
C ASN A 235 16.19 -20.91 -23.28
N GLU A 236 17.09 -20.23 -23.97
CA GLU A 236 18.06 -20.86 -24.87
C GLU A 236 19.15 -21.63 -24.09
N TRP A 237 19.35 -21.29 -22.80
CA TRP A 237 20.39 -21.83 -21.94
C TRP A 237 19.80 -22.31 -20.62
N GLY A 238 19.40 -23.57 -20.57
CA GLY A 238 19.02 -24.27 -19.35
C GLY A 238 19.71 -25.63 -19.26
N PRO A 239 19.75 -26.24 -18.06
CA PRO A 239 20.29 -27.59 -17.87
C PRO A 239 19.58 -28.67 -18.72
N GLN A 240 18.39 -28.35 -19.25
CA GLN A 240 17.62 -29.19 -20.17
C GLN A 240 17.98 -28.97 -21.67
N THR A 241 18.57 -27.82 -22.03
CA THR A 241 18.93 -27.46 -23.42
C THR A 241 20.43 -27.64 -23.71
N VAL A 242 21.28 -27.56 -22.68
CA VAL A 242 22.70 -27.84 -22.79
C VAL A 242 22.90 -29.35 -22.68
N ARG A 243 23.41 -30.00 -23.73
CA ARG A 243 23.92 -31.38 -23.63
C ARG A 243 25.04 -31.39 -22.59
N GLN A 244 24.74 -31.85 -21.39
CA GLN A 244 25.78 -32.18 -20.43
C GLN A 244 26.53 -33.38 -20.98
N GLU A 245 27.81 -33.21 -21.32
CA GLU A 245 28.68 -34.37 -21.53
C GLU A 245 28.71 -35.18 -20.23
N PRO A 246 28.61 -36.52 -20.30
CA PRO A 246 28.60 -37.34 -19.11
C PRO A 246 29.92 -37.16 -18.36
N ALA A 247 29.86 -36.46 -17.22
CA ALA A 247 31.01 -36.30 -16.35
C ALA A 247 31.48 -37.68 -15.91
N LYS A 248 32.79 -37.95 -16.02
CA LYS A 248 33.41 -39.23 -15.62
C LYS A 248 33.04 -39.55 -14.17
N ILE A 249 32.21 -40.57 -13.98
CA ILE A 249 31.69 -41.00 -12.68
C ILE A 249 32.86 -41.58 -11.86
N LYS A 250 33.28 -40.88 -10.81
CA LYS A 250 34.04 -41.51 -9.71
C LYS A 250 33.02 -42.16 -8.79
N LYS A 251 33.01 -43.50 -8.74
CA LYS A 251 32.20 -44.24 -7.75
C LYS A 251 32.84 -44.05 -6.37
N ASP A 252 32.20 -43.25 -5.52
CA ASP A 252 32.46 -43.26 -4.08
C ASP A 252 31.66 -44.42 -3.46
N GLY A 253 32.38 -45.37 -2.86
CA GLY A 253 31.89 -46.71 -2.53
C GLY A 253 30.94 -46.86 -1.33
N ASP A 254 30.11 -45.87 -0.99
CA ASP A 254 29.21 -45.97 0.17
C ASP A 254 27.82 -45.32 -0.02
N LEU A 255 27.50 -44.77 -1.20
CA LEU A 255 26.18 -44.15 -1.46
C LEU A 255 25.44 -44.78 -2.64
N PRO A 256 24.09 -44.83 -2.59
CA PRO A 256 23.27 -45.21 -3.73
C PRO A 256 23.62 -44.34 -4.95
N PRO A 257 23.65 -44.90 -6.18
CA PRO A 257 24.10 -44.19 -7.38
C PRO A 257 23.40 -42.84 -7.59
N SER A 258 22.09 -42.80 -7.34
CA SER A 258 21.26 -41.59 -7.48
C SER A 258 21.61 -40.48 -6.49
N ILE A 259 22.08 -40.83 -5.29
CA ILE A 259 22.47 -39.86 -4.26
C ILE A 259 23.92 -39.44 -4.48
N SER A 260 24.79 -40.40 -4.81
CA SER A 260 26.20 -40.14 -5.11
C SER A 260 26.36 -39.17 -6.29
N GLU A 261 25.54 -39.31 -7.33
CA GLU A 261 25.55 -38.42 -8.49
C GLU A 261 25.17 -36.98 -8.11
N ARG A 262 24.11 -36.83 -7.31
CA ARG A 262 23.65 -35.52 -6.85
C ARG A 262 24.66 -34.83 -5.95
N VAL A 263 25.25 -35.56 -5.01
CA VAL A 263 26.26 -35.03 -4.08
C VAL A 263 27.50 -34.58 -4.86
N CYS A 264 28.00 -35.41 -5.78
CA CYS A 264 29.17 -35.08 -6.61
C CYS A 264 28.92 -33.87 -7.53
N ALA A 265 27.72 -33.77 -8.11
CA ALA A 265 27.33 -32.62 -8.94
C ALA A 265 27.31 -31.32 -8.14
N ILE A 266 26.79 -31.34 -6.90
CA ILE A 266 26.72 -30.17 -6.02
C ILE A 266 28.12 -29.76 -5.55
N GLU A 267 28.97 -30.70 -5.14
CA GLU A 267 30.36 -30.44 -4.76
C GLU A 267 31.17 -29.79 -5.89
N THR A 268 30.99 -30.31 -7.12
CA THR A 268 31.62 -29.75 -8.32
C THR A 268 31.15 -28.33 -8.58
N TYR A 269 29.85 -28.07 -8.42
CA TYR A 269 29.28 -26.74 -8.64
C TYR A 269 29.71 -25.72 -7.58
N LEU A 270 29.83 -26.14 -6.31
CA LEU A 270 30.26 -25.30 -5.19
C LEU A 270 31.79 -25.14 -5.08
N ASN A 271 32.55 -25.81 -5.96
CA ASN A 271 34.01 -25.86 -5.98
C ASN A 271 34.63 -26.13 -4.59
N THR A 272 34.00 -27.02 -3.84
CA THR A 272 34.49 -27.46 -2.53
C THR A 272 35.66 -28.43 -2.74
N GLY A 273 36.77 -28.21 -2.02
CA GLY A 273 38.01 -29.01 -2.10
C GLY A 273 37.83 -30.50 -1.76
N PRO A 274 38.91 -31.31 -1.73
CA PRO A 274 38.86 -32.76 -1.92
C PRO A 274 37.90 -33.48 -0.96
N VAL A 275 37.07 -34.33 -1.55
CA VAL A 275 35.92 -35.05 -0.96
C VAL A 275 36.32 -35.81 0.31
N ALA A 276 35.80 -35.40 1.46
CA ALA A 276 35.90 -36.18 2.69
C ALA A 276 35.15 -37.52 2.52
N LYS A 277 35.66 -38.62 3.09
CA LYS A 277 34.99 -39.94 2.99
C LYS A 277 33.63 -39.97 3.70
N ASP A 278 33.43 -39.12 4.69
CA ASP A 278 32.22 -39.08 5.51
C ASP A 278 31.13 -38.18 4.89
N ILE A 279 29.95 -38.76 4.66
CA ILE A 279 28.81 -38.10 4.02
C ILE A 279 28.28 -36.91 4.82
N TYR A 280 28.26 -37.00 6.15
CA TYR A 280 27.75 -35.92 6.99
C TYR A 280 28.66 -34.71 6.93
N LYS A 281 29.97 -34.95 6.87
CA LYS A 281 30.97 -33.90 6.70
C LYS A 281 30.84 -33.23 5.33
N ARG A 282 30.65 -34.01 4.26
CA ARG A 282 30.40 -33.47 2.90
C ARG A 282 29.17 -32.58 2.86
N LEU A 283 28.05 -33.04 3.43
CA LEU A 283 26.80 -32.28 3.47
C LEU A 283 26.96 -30.98 4.27
N LYS A 284 27.67 -31.04 5.39
CA LYS A 284 27.96 -29.86 6.22
C LYS A 284 28.87 -28.86 5.51
N ASP A 285 29.92 -29.31 4.84
CA ASP A 285 30.82 -28.43 4.08
C ASP A 285 30.07 -27.73 2.92
N MET A 286 29.13 -28.45 2.27
CA MET A 286 28.24 -27.86 1.25
C MET A 286 27.26 -26.84 1.85
N GLU A 287 26.64 -27.15 2.98
CA GLU A 287 25.72 -26.26 3.71
C GLU A 287 26.43 -24.97 4.14
N ASP A 288 27.60 -25.09 4.77
CA ASP A 288 28.43 -23.97 5.19
C ASP A 288 28.84 -23.09 4.01
N LYS A 289 29.17 -23.71 2.86
CA LYS A 289 29.53 -22.98 1.64
C LYS A 289 28.33 -22.24 1.04
N ILE A 290 27.14 -22.85 1.02
CA ILE A 290 25.91 -22.22 0.55
C ILE A 290 25.54 -21.04 1.46
N ASN A 291 25.57 -21.24 2.79
CA ASN A 291 25.32 -20.18 3.76
C ASN A 291 26.30 -19.01 3.58
N HIS A 292 27.58 -19.31 3.35
CA HIS A 292 28.56 -18.28 3.03
C HIS A 292 28.23 -17.54 1.72
N LEU A 293 27.94 -18.25 0.63
CA LEU A 293 27.58 -17.61 -0.65
C LEU A 293 26.30 -16.77 -0.55
N GLN A 294 25.31 -17.21 0.21
CA GLN A 294 24.09 -16.44 0.50
C GLN A 294 24.39 -15.18 1.31
N SER A 295 25.32 -15.26 2.27
CA SER A 295 25.79 -14.07 3.01
C SER A 295 26.56 -13.08 2.13
N VAL A 296 27.17 -13.57 1.04
CA VAL A 296 27.97 -12.78 0.09
C VAL A 296 27.16 -12.40 -1.17
N SER A 297 25.83 -12.56 -1.15
CA SER A 297 24.94 -12.17 -2.25
C SER A 297 25.36 -10.82 -2.87
N PRO A 298 25.48 -10.69 -4.20
CA PRO A 298 26.02 -9.49 -4.86
C PRO A 298 25.31 -8.20 -4.45
N GLU A 299 24.02 -8.29 -4.16
CA GLU A 299 23.15 -7.21 -3.67
C GLU A 299 23.58 -6.68 -2.29
N TYR A 300 24.16 -7.53 -1.43
CA TYR A 300 24.67 -7.16 -0.11
C TYR A 300 26.15 -6.75 -0.11
N SER A 301 26.93 -7.07 -1.16
CA SER A 301 28.35 -6.65 -1.26
C SER A 301 28.52 -5.12 -1.19
N MET A 302 27.52 -4.35 -1.62
CA MET A 302 27.52 -2.88 -1.52
C MET A 302 27.32 -2.36 -0.08
N PHE A 303 26.68 -3.13 0.79
CA PHE A 303 26.44 -2.74 2.19
C PHE A 303 27.70 -2.82 3.06
N TRP A 304 28.62 -3.74 2.74
CA TRP A 304 29.79 -4.03 3.57
C TRP A 304 31.09 -3.37 3.08
N LYS A 305 31.08 -2.73 1.89
CA LYS A 305 32.28 -2.06 1.34
C LYS A 305 32.55 -0.67 1.92
N ASN A 306 31.61 -0.06 2.64
CA ASN A 306 31.80 1.25 3.28
C ASN A 306 31.60 1.19 4.80
N LYS A 307 32.64 0.72 5.51
CA LYS A 307 33.07 1.36 6.76
C LYS A 307 34.40 0.76 7.21
N ARG A 308 35.49 1.39 6.78
CA ARG A 308 36.64 1.54 7.67
C ARG A 308 36.39 2.79 8.50
N GLU A 309 36.40 2.59 9.82
CA GLU A 309 36.59 3.56 10.90
C GLU A 309 35.63 4.74 11.00
N THR A 310 34.68 4.64 11.93
CA THR A 310 34.48 5.65 12.98
C THR A 310 33.47 5.13 14.03
N GLU A 311 33.89 5.24 15.28
CA GLU A 311 33.25 4.89 16.56
C GLU A 311 31.71 4.90 16.57
N ILE A 312 31.09 3.76 16.89
CA ILE A 312 29.67 3.70 17.27
C ILE A 312 29.63 3.34 18.76
N LYS A 313 29.15 4.27 19.59
CA LYS A 313 28.86 4.05 21.02
C LYS A 313 27.84 2.92 21.16
N GLN A 314 28.15 1.91 21.96
CA GLN A 314 27.21 0.87 22.36
C GLN A 314 26.23 1.45 23.40
N GLU A 315 24.93 1.35 23.16
CA GLU A 315 23.89 1.54 24.18
C GLU A 315 23.65 0.23 24.95
N PRO A 316 23.32 0.30 26.26
CA PRO A 316 23.27 -0.88 27.10
C PRO A 316 22.00 -1.69 26.85
N LYS A 317 22.14 -3.02 26.78
CA LYS A 317 21.01 -3.97 26.82
C LYS A 317 20.37 -3.92 28.20
N VAL A 318 19.07 -3.63 28.25
CA VAL A 318 18.26 -3.82 29.46
C VAL A 318 17.54 -5.15 29.34
N GLU A 319 17.87 -6.10 30.21
CA GLU A 319 17.09 -7.31 30.45
C GLU A 319 15.97 -6.99 31.45
N HIS A 320 14.72 -7.29 31.10
CA HIS A 320 13.62 -7.26 32.06
C HIS A 320 13.35 -8.69 32.55
N THR A 321 13.81 -8.99 33.76
CA THR A 321 13.39 -10.17 34.53
C THR A 321 12.20 -9.77 35.40
N TYR A 322 11.01 -10.29 35.10
CA TYR A 322 9.83 -10.11 35.96
C TYR A 322 9.89 -11.10 37.13
N THR A 323 9.56 -10.63 38.34
CA THR A 323 9.49 -11.50 39.53
C THR A 323 8.19 -12.29 39.55
N ALA A 324 8.15 -13.42 40.28
CA ALA A 324 6.96 -14.27 40.35
C ALA A 324 5.71 -13.53 40.87
N GLU A 325 5.91 -12.51 41.73
CA GLU A 325 4.82 -11.66 42.25
C GLU A 325 4.24 -10.73 41.18
N ASP A 326 5.07 -10.22 40.26
CA ASP A 326 4.63 -9.36 39.16
C ASP A 326 3.76 -10.13 38.16
N ILE A 327 4.08 -11.40 37.94
CA ILE A 327 3.32 -12.30 37.06
C ILE A 327 1.99 -12.69 37.72
N ALA A 328 1.99 -13.00 39.02
CA ALA A 328 0.76 -13.35 39.75
C ALA A 328 -0.26 -12.19 39.78
N LYS A 329 0.18 -10.95 40.00
CA LYS A 329 -0.68 -9.75 39.92
C LYS A 329 -1.26 -9.55 38.52
N LYS A 330 -0.46 -9.87 37.49
CA LYS A 330 -0.91 -9.74 36.10
C LYS A 330 -1.99 -10.76 35.75
N ILE A 331 -1.90 -11.97 36.28
CA ILE A 331 -2.91 -13.03 36.12
C ILE A 331 -4.20 -12.65 36.87
N GLU A 332 -4.12 -12.18 38.12
CA GLU A 332 -5.28 -11.75 38.90
C GLU A 332 -6.03 -10.57 38.24
N MET A 333 -5.30 -9.63 37.62
CA MET A 333 -5.92 -8.55 36.84
C MET A 333 -6.64 -9.06 35.59
N LEU A 334 -6.11 -10.09 34.94
CA LEU A 334 -6.70 -10.68 33.73
C LEU A 334 -7.92 -11.54 34.08
N GLU A 335 -7.90 -12.25 35.21
CA GLU A 335 -9.06 -13.01 35.71
C GLU A 335 -10.21 -12.06 36.10
N ARG A 336 -9.91 -10.93 36.76
CA ARG A 336 -10.91 -9.86 36.99
C ARG A 336 -11.46 -9.25 35.70
N GLN A 337 -10.63 -9.13 34.67
CA GLN A 337 -11.08 -8.66 33.35
C GLN A 337 -11.91 -9.71 32.61
N SER A 338 -11.80 -10.99 32.96
CA SER A 338 -12.56 -12.07 32.33
C SER A 338 -13.97 -12.29 32.93
N GLY A 339 -14.31 -11.65 34.05
CA GLY A 339 -15.70 -11.41 34.48
C GLY A 339 -16.64 -12.62 34.52
N VAL A 340 -16.14 -13.84 34.72
CA VAL A 340 -16.98 -15.01 35.04
C VAL A 340 -17.30 -14.93 36.53
N GLU A 341 -18.36 -14.19 36.88
CA GLU A 341 -18.99 -14.35 38.20
C GLU A 341 -19.76 -15.66 38.21
N TYR A 342 -19.19 -16.66 38.90
CA TYR A 342 -19.97 -17.76 39.45
C TYR A 342 -20.73 -17.23 40.67
N SER A 343 -22.03 -17.01 40.52
CA SER A 343 -22.94 -16.84 41.66
C SER A 343 -23.32 -18.23 42.21
N ASP A 344 -23.33 -18.33 43.54
CA ASP A 344 -23.61 -19.51 44.38
C ASP A 344 -24.84 -20.35 43.98
#